data_AF-A0A177T6W6-F1
#
_entry.id   AF-A0A177T6W6-F1
#
_cell.length_a   1.000
_cell.length_b   1.000
_cell.length_c   1.000
_cell.angle_alpha   90.00
_cell.angle_beta   90.00
_cell.angle_gamma   90.00
#
_symmetry.space_group_name_H-M   'P 1'
#
loop_
_entity.id
_entity.type
_entity.pdbx_description
1 polymer ?
#
loop_
_entity_poly.entity_id
_entity_poly.type
_entity_poly.pdbx_seq_one_letter_code
_entity_poly.pdbx_strand_id
1 'polypeptide(L)'
;MLDCKVELANAIQAHSIRLGATGRHEEARKATEECFRLLRALHDSEPTTITLKAELANTLLAQTVQLDEAGRKEEALKAANESLLLYRSLHHSEPTHKRKAELANALQFYARQLGTAGRHRQALKPMLECIPMYRSLHESNPTSSGKELEYALQHYARRLRRRGKHDEALKAFEEGLTMCRSRNKAQPEASQEDLARALHEFSAMLRHADREVDALKAIEECVTTYRAMHEAQQSMDTSSLRQALKLKAFLLGHMGRWRESEVEAHEESVLDPAADEHGVGLSGAFAAMAFGRTMRRC
;
A
#
# COMPACT_ATOMS: atom_id res chain seq x y z
N MET A 1 -26.53 -24.12 22.38
CA MET A 1 -27.16 -23.02 21.61
C MET A 1 -26.17 -21.91 21.27
N LEU A 2 -25.30 -21.50 22.20
CA LEU A 2 -24.23 -20.52 21.93
C LEU A 2 -23.26 -21.02 20.86
N ASP A 3 -22.75 -22.25 20.99
CA ASP A 3 -21.80 -22.84 20.04
C ASP A 3 -22.33 -22.88 18.61
N CYS A 4 -23.59 -23.31 18.42
CA CYS A 4 -24.22 -23.32 17.09
C CYS A 4 -24.35 -21.92 16.46
N LYS A 5 -24.55 -20.87 17.28
CA LYS A 5 -24.61 -19.49 16.77
C LYS A 5 -23.23 -18.94 16.43
N VAL A 6 -22.19 -19.33 17.17
CA VAL A 6 -20.79 -19.01 16.87
C VAL A 6 -20.36 -19.72 15.58
N GLU A 7 -20.67 -21.01 15.44
CA GLU A 7 -20.40 -21.77 14.22
C GLU A 7 -21.10 -21.17 12.99
N LEU A 8 -22.36 -20.74 13.15
CA LEU A 8 -23.10 -20.03 12.11
C LEU A 8 -22.40 -18.72 11.72
N ALA A 9 -22.00 -17.90 12.69
CA ALA A 9 -21.28 -16.67 12.43
C ALA A 9 -19.95 -16.93 11.67
N ASN A 10 -19.20 -17.95 12.09
CA ASN A 10 -17.96 -18.35 11.42
C ASN A 10 -18.20 -18.81 9.98
N ALA A 11 -19.27 -19.56 9.74
CA ALA A 11 -19.65 -19.98 8.39
C ALA A 11 -20.03 -18.79 7.50
N ILE A 12 -20.80 -17.83 8.03
CA ILE A 12 -21.19 -16.60 7.31
C ILE A 12 -19.93 -15.76 7.01
N GLN A 13 -19.01 -15.63 7.96
CA GLN A 13 -17.75 -14.90 7.78
C GLN A 13 -16.89 -15.53 6.67
N ALA A 14 -16.72 -16.86 6.69
CA ALA A 14 -15.98 -17.57 5.64
C ALA A 14 -16.65 -17.41 4.27
N HIS A 15 -17.99 -17.43 4.23
CA HIS A 15 -18.76 -17.19 3.01
C HIS A 15 -18.56 -15.77 2.48
N SER A 16 -18.61 -14.76 3.34
CA SER A 16 -18.34 -13.36 3.00
C SER A 16 -16.97 -13.18 2.34
N ILE A 17 -15.92 -13.76 2.94
CA ILE A 17 -14.54 -13.68 2.40
C ILE A 17 -14.48 -14.29 0.99
N ARG A 18 -15.12 -15.44 0.78
CA ARG A 18 -15.19 -16.08 -0.54
C ARG A 18 -15.95 -15.25 -1.57
N LEU A 19 -17.05 -14.62 -1.17
CA LEU A 19 -17.80 -13.72 -2.05
C LEU A 19 -16.94 -12.51 -2.46
N GLY A 20 -16.21 -11.92 -1.51
CA GLY A 20 -15.27 -10.83 -1.80
C GLY A 20 -14.18 -11.26 -2.79
N ALA A 21 -13.59 -12.44 -2.60
CA ALA A 21 -12.57 -12.98 -3.50
C ALA A 21 -13.07 -13.26 -4.93
N THR A 22 -14.40 -13.39 -5.12
CA THR A 22 -15.03 -13.59 -6.43
C THR A 22 -15.60 -12.31 -7.04
N GLY A 23 -15.32 -11.14 -6.44
CA GLY A 23 -15.80 -9.84 -6.92
C GLY A 23 -17.27 -9.54 -6.61
N ARG A 24 -17.94 -10.39 -5.82
CA ARG A 24 -19.35 -10.22 -5.42
C ARG A 24 -19.44 -9.34 -4.17
N HIS A 25 -18.93 -8.11 -4.28
CA HIS A 25 -18.70 -7.19 -3.16
C HIS A 25 -19.99 -6.87 -2.37
N GLU A 26 -21.12 -6.68 -3.07
CA GLU A 26 -22.40 -6.35 -2.42
C GLU A 26 -22.95 -7.52 -1.60
N GLU A 27 -22.74 -8.75 -2.05
CA GLU A 27 -23.18 -9.95 -1.32
C GLU A 27 -22.26 -10.24 -0.15
N ALA A 28 -20.94 -10.04 -0.32
CA ALA A 28 -19.98 -10.11 0.77
C ALA A 28 -20.32 -9.11 1.88
N ARG A 29 -20.73 -7.89 1.51
CA ARG A 29 -21.17 -6.86 2.45
C ARG A 29 -22.39 -7.29 3.25
N LYS A 30 -23.43 -7.81 2.58
CA LYS A 30 -24.65 -8.31 3.26
C LYS A 30 -24.33 -9.44 4.23
N ALA A 31 -23.50 -10.40 3.83
CA ALA A 31 -23.05 -11.49 4.70
C ALA A 31 -22.26 -10.97 5.92
N THR A 32 -21.39 -9.98 5.72
CA THR A 32 -20.62 -9.35 6.80
C THR A 32 -21.54 -8.62 7.79
N GLU A 33 -22.54 -7.89 7.30
CA GLU A 33 -23.53 -7.20 8.13
C GLU A 33 -24.40 -8.17 8.93
N GLU A 34 -24.76 -9.32 8.36
CA GLU A 34 -25.45 -10.38 9.08
C GLU A 34 -24.57 -11.00 10.17
N CYS A 35 -23.33 -11.37 9.83
CA CYS A 35 -22.35 -11.88 10.78
C CYS A 35 -22.14 -10.89 11.94
N PHE A 36 -21.96 -9.61 11.63
CA PHE A 36 -21.79 -8.55 12.62
C PHE A 36 -22.99 -8.44 13.55
N ARG A 37 -24.23 -8.43 13.03
CA ARG A 37 -25.44 -8.36 13.85
C ARG A 37 -25.55 -9.54 14.81
N LEU A 38 -25.24 -10.76 14.34
CA LEU A 38 -25.26 -11.96 15.16
C LEU A 38 -24.19 -11.91 16.26
N LEU A 39 -22.93 -11.64 15.88
CA LEU A 39 -21.81 -11.58 16.83
C LEU A 39 -21.97 -10.45 17.85
N ARG A 40 -22.53 -9.30 17.44
CA ARG A 40 -22.80 -8.19 18.34
C ARG A 40 -23.84 -8.57 19.39
N ALA A 41 -24.96 -9.16 18.98
CA ALA A 41 -25.99 -9.61 19.91
C ALA A 41 -25.46 -10.67 20.89
N LEU A 42 -24.61 -11.60 20.41
CA LEU A 42 -23.97 -12.60 21.25
C LEU A 42 -22.98 -11.97 22.23
N HIS A 43 -22.13 -11.06 21.76
CA HIS A 43 -21.16 -10.35 22.60
C HIS A 43 -21.85 -9.49 23.66
N ASP A 44 -22.94 -8.80 23.33
CA ASP A 44 -23.68 -7.99 24.30
C ASP A 44 -24.37 -8.87 25.37
N SER A 45 -24.76 -10.12 25.02
CA SER A 45 -25.27 -11.10 25.99
C SER A 45 -24.19 -11.77 26.85
N GLU A 46 -22.99 -11.96 26.30
CA GLU A 46 -21.85 -12.59 26.98
C GLU A 46 -20.54 -11.83 26.71
N PRO A 47 -20.35 -10.64 27.31
CA PRO A 47 -19.22 -9.76 26.98
C PRO A 47 -17.84 -10.31 27.37
N THR A 48 -17.82 -11.26 28.31
CA THR A 48 -16.60 -11.85 28.87
C THR A 48 -15.99 -12.94 28.00
N THR A 49 -16.72 -13.43 26.99
CA THR A 49 -16.26 -14.53 26.13
C THR A 49 -15.20 -14.03 25.13
N ILE A 50 -13.95 -14.41 25.38
CA ILE A 50 -12.77 -14.01 24.59
C ILE A 50 -12.91 -14.38 23.11
N THR A 51 -13.48 -15.55 22.80
CA THR A 51 -13.69 -16.02 21.43
C THR A 51 -14.66 -15.11 20.67
N LEU A 52 -15.83 -14.79 21.26
CA LEU A 52 -16.81 -13.88 20.65
C LEU A 52 -16.21 -12.50 20.37
N LYS A 53 -15.41 -12.01 21.32
CA LYS A 53 -14.72 -10.72 21.17
C LYS A 53 -13.72 -10.73 20.02
N ALA A 54 -12.98 -11.83 19.84
CA ALA A 54 -12.05 -12.00 18.74
C ALA A 54 -12.78 -12.06 17.39
N GLU A 55 -13.87 -12.82 17.30
CA GLU A 55 -14.66 -12.90 16.06
C GLU A 55 -15.33 -11.58 15.70
N LEU A 56 -15.90 -10.87 16.68
CA LEU A 56 -16.46 -9.53 16.46
C LEU A 56 -15.39 -8.55 15.93
N ALA A 57 -14.18 -8.59 16.50
CA ALA A 57 -13.06 -7.76 16.05
C ALA A 57 -12.63 -8.08 14.62
N ASN A 58 -12.59 -9.37 14.25
CA ASN A 58 -12.30 -9.83 12.88
C ASN A 58 -13.35 -9.33 11.88
N THR A 59 -14.64 -9.49 12.21
CA THR A 59 -15.74 -9.04 11.33
C THR A 59 -15.73 -7.53 11.14
N LEU A 60 -15.41 -6.75 12.17
CA LEU A 60 -15.26 -5.29 12.06
C LEU A 60 -14.09 -4.88 11.15
N LEU A 61 -12.98 -5.64 11.10
CA LEU A 61 -11.91 -5.40 10.12
C LEU A 61 -12.39 -5.68 8.68
N ALA A 62 -13.12 -6.78 8.46
CA ALA A 62 -13.67 -7.07 7.15
C ALA A 62 -14.65 -5.98 6.69
N GLN A 63 -15.51 -5.52 7.59
CA GLN A 63 -16.44 -4.42 7.34
C GLN A 63 -15.70 -3.10 7.04
N THR A 64 -14.59 -2.84 7.72
CA THR A 64 -13.74 -1.68 7.46
C THR A 64 -13.28 -1.63 6.01
N VAL A 65 -12.84 -2.76 5.45
CA VAL A 65 -12.37 -2.85 4.06
C VAL A 65 -13.52 -2.57 3.09
N GLN A 66 -14.67 -3.22 3.30
CA GLN A 66 -15.85 -3.06 2.45
C GLN A 66 -16.39 -1.62 2.47
N LEU A 67 -16.36 -0.96 3.63
CA LEU A 67 -16.78 0.43 3.76
C LEU A 67 -15.79 1.40 3.09
N ASP A 68 -14.48 1.13 3.15
CA ASP A 68 -13.45 1.91 2.45
C ASP A 68 -13.61 1.79 0.93
N GLU A 69 -13.84 0.57 0.41
CA GLU A 69 -14.12 0.30 -1.00
C GLU A 69 -15.40 1.01 -1.49
N ALA A 70 -16.43 1.08 -0.64
CA ALA A 70 -17.67 1.81 -0.93
C ALA A 70 -17.55 3.33 -0.76
N GLY A 71 -16.36 3.86 -0.41
CA GLY A 71 -16.12 5.29 -0.20
C GLY A 71 -16.70 5.87 1.09
N ARG A 72 -17.22 5.02 2.00
CA ARG A 72 -17.85 5.39 3.28
C ARG A 72 -16.79 5.57 4.38
N LYS A 73 -15.90 6.55 4.19
CA LYS A 73 -14.66 6.78 4.96
C LYS A 73 -14.89 6.90 6.47
N GLU A 74 -15.88 7.68 6.89
CA GLU A 74 -16.17 7.91 8.32
C GLU A 74 -16.68 6.65 9.02
N GLU A 75 -17.42 5.81 8.31
CA GLU A 75 -17.95 4.56 8.84
C GLU A 75 -16.87 3.49 8.90
N ALA A 76 -16.02 3.41 7.86
CA ALA A 76 -14.82 2.56 7.88
C ALA A 76 -13.91 2.93 9.06
N LEU A 77 -13.71 4.23 9.31
CA LEU A 77 -12.91 4.69 10.44
C LEU A 77 -13.51 4.31 11.80
N LYS A 78 -14.84 4.39 11.95
CA LYS A 78 -15.52 3.94 13.18
C LYS A 78 -15.36 2.44 13.40
N ALA A 79 -15.60 1.62 12.38
CA ALA A 79 -15.44 0.17 12.45
C ALA A 79 -13.99 -0.24 12.79
N ALA A 80 -13.01 0.41 12.15
CA ALA A 80 -11.59 0.17 12.42
C ALA A 80 -11.20 0.52 13.86
N ASN A 81 -11.73 1.63 14.39
CA ASN A 81 -11.47 2.04 15.76
C ASN A 81 -12.08 1.07 16.78
N GLU A 82 -13.31 0.62 16.55
CA GLU A 82 -13.98 -0.36 17.41
C GLU A 82 -13.21 -1.69 17.43
N SER A 83 -12.83 -2.20 16.25
CA SER A 83 -11.99 -3.40 16.14
C SER A 83 -10.67 -3.25 16.91
N LEU A 84 -9.98 -2.10 16.76
CA LEU A 84 -8.74 -1.81 17.48
C LEU A 84 -8.92 -1.86 19.00
N LEU A 85 -10.03 -1.33 19.54
CA LEU A 85 -10.31 -1.37 20.98
C LEU A 85 -10.52 -2.80 21.46
N LEU A 86 -11.21 -3.64 20.69
CA LEU A 86 -11.40 -5.05 21.02
C LEU A 86 -10.07 -5.79 21.03
N TYR A 87 -9.23 -5.65 20.00
CA TYR A 87 -7.91 -6.30 19.96
C TYR A 87 -6.95 -5.81 21.02
N ARG A 88 -6.98 -4.52 21.39
CA ARG A 88 -6.19 -4.02 22.53
C ARG A 88 -6.56 -4.73 23.82
N SER A 89 -7.86 -4.89 24.06
CA SER A 89 -8.32 -5.60 25.25
C SER A 89 -8.01 -7.10 25.19
N LEU A 90 -8.12 -7.74 24.02
CA LEU A 90 -7.73 -9.14 23.82
C LEU A 90 -6.23 -9.37 24.04
N HIS A 91 -5.38 -8.48 23.53
CA HIS A 91 -3.94 -8.56 23.75
C HIS A 91 -3.56 -8.30 25.22
N HIS A 92 -4.30 -7.42 25.91
CA HIS A 92 -4.09 -7.18 27.33
C HIS A 92 -4.48 -8.39 28.19
N SER A 93 -5.60 -9.06 27.87
CA SER A 93 -6.02 -10.27 28.60
C SER A 93 -5.14 -11.48 28.29
N GLU A 94 -4.69 -11.62 27.05
CA GLU A 94 -3.91 -12.76 26.57
C GLU A 94 -2.75 -12.29 25.67
N PRO A 95 -1.59 -11.90 26.23
CA PRO A 95 -0.47 -11.36 25.47
C PRO A 95 0.32 -12.45 24.72
N THR A 96 -0.33 -13.15 23.78
CA THR A 96 0.28 -14.16 22.91
C THR A 96 0.84 -13.54 21.63
N HIS A 97 1.72 -14.28 20.94
CA HIS A 97 2.25 -13.88 19.62
C HIS A 97 1.12 -13.67 18.60
N LYS A 98 0.07 -14.50 18.63
CA LYS A 98 -1.12 -14.36 17.80
C LYS A 98 -1.86 -13.04 18.10
N ARG A 99 -2.15 -12.73 19.37
CA ARG A 99 -2.81 -11.47 19.75
C ARG A 99 -1.99 -10.24 19.39
N LYS A 100 -0.66 -10.33 19.49
CA LYS A 100 0.25 -9.27 19.07
C LYS A 100 0.15 -9.01 17.56
N ALA A 101 0.08 -10.06 16.74
CA ALA A 101 -0.11 -9.93 15.30
C ALA A 101 -1.48 -9.34 14.94
N GLU A 102 -2.55 -9.80 15.60
CA GLU A 102 -3.91 -9.27 15.43
C GLU A 102 -3.99 -7.78 15.80
N LEU A 103 -3.39 -7.37 16.92
CA LEU A 103 -3.34 -5.98 17.34
C LEU A 103 -2.53 -5.11 16.37
N ALA A 104 -1.37 -5.58 15.91
CA ALA A 104 -0.56 -4.88 14.92
C ALA A 104 -1.33 -4.64 13.61
N ASN A 105 -2.10 -5.64 13.18
CA ASN A 105 -2.97 -5.56 12.01
C ASN A 105 -4.08 -4.51 12.20
N ALA A 106 -4.78 -4.54 13.33
CA ALA A 106 -5.83 -3.57 13.63
C ALA A 106 -5.30 -2.13 13.68
N LEU A 107 -4.11 -1.92 14.25
CA LEU A 107 -3.42 -0.62 14.26
C LEU A 107 -3.13 -0.13 12.83
N GLN A 108 -2.64 -1.02 11.96
CA GLN A 108 -2.35 -0.70 10.56
C GLN A 108 -3.62 -0.30 9.79
N PHE A 109 -4.71 -1.07 9.93
CA PHE A 109 -6.00 -0.75 9.33
C PHE A 109 -6.56 0.59 9.83
N TYR A 110 -6.52 0.82 11.15
CA TYR A 110 -6.95 2.10 11.73
C TYR A 110 -6.12 3.27 11.21
N ALA A 111 -4.80 3.11 11.10
CA ALA A 111 -3.92 4.12 10.52
C ALA A 111 -4.30 4.41 9.05
N ARG A 112 -4.58 3.38 8.25
CA ARG A 112 -5.05 3.52 6.87
C ARG A 112 -6.33 4.34 6.81
N GLN A 113 -7.34 4.02 7.62
CA GLN A 113 -8.62 4.75 7.64
C GLN A 113 -8.48 6.20 8.10
N LEU A 114 -7.58 6.48 9.05
CA LEU A 114 -7.24 7.86 9.38
C LEU A 114 -6.63 8.59 8.18
N GLY A 115 -5.86 7.90 7.34
CA GLY A 115 -5.33 8.45 6.10
C GLY A 115 -6.39 8.75 5.04
N THR A 116 -7.31 7.83 4.80
CA THR A 116 -8.39 7.98 3.80
C THR A 116 -9.38 9.08 4.18
N ALA A 117 -9.63 9.25 5.49
CA ALA A 117 -10.40 10.35 6.06
C ALA A 117 -9.63 11.68 6.19
N GLY A 118 -8.41 11.80 5.62
CA GLY A 118 -7.60 13.03 5.62
C GLY A 118 -6.93 13.37 6.96
N ARG A 119 -7.07 12.54 7.99
CA ARG A 119 -6.51 12.72 9.35
C ARG A 119 -5.05 12.24 9.44
N HIS A 120 -4.21 12.68 8.50
CA HIS A 120 -2.83 12.20 8.35
C HIS A 120 -1.96 12.34 9.61
N ARG A 121 -2.15 13.41 10.40
CA ARG A 121 -1.41 13.63 11.65
C ARG A 121 -1.73 12.57 12.70
N GLN A 122 -3.00 12.15 12.79
CA GLN A 122 -3.45 11.15 13.75
C GLN A 122 -2.98 9.74 13.34
N ALA A 123 -2.85 9.49 12.04
CA ALA A 123 -2.45 8.19 11.50
C ALA A 123 -1.02 7.76 11.84
N LEU A 124 -0.16 8.65 12.35
CA LEU A 124 1.21 8.31 12.74
C LEU A 124 1.31 7.52 14.04
N LYS A 125 0.48 7.86 15.03
CA LYS A 125 0.51 7.20 16.34
C LYS A 125 0.29 5.68 16.24
N PRO A 126 -0.74 5.17 15.54
CA PRO A 126 -0.91 3.74 15.39
C PRO A 126 0.21 3.06 14.59
N MET A 127 0.84 3.76 13.64
CA MET A 127 2.00 3.22 12.90
C MET A 127 3.24 3.08 13.79
N LEU A 128 3.49 4.06 14.66
CA LEU A 128 4.59 4.01 15.63
C LEU A 128 4.43 2.87 16.64
N GLU A 129 3.20 2.48 16.92
CA GLU A 129 2.88 1.35 17.80
C GLU A 129 2.97 0.00 17.06
N CYS A 130 2.52 -0.08 15.80
CA CYS A 130 2.50 -1.35 15.07
C CYS A 130 3.87 -1.79 14.52
N ILE A 131 4.76 -0.85 14.11
CA ILE A 131 6.05 -1.22 13.52
C ILE A 131 6.93 -2.03 14.48
N PRO A 132 7.14 -1.63 15.75
CA PRO A 132 7.90 -2.45 16.71
C PRO A 132 7.26 -3.82 16.95
N MET A 133 5.93 -3.92 16.90
CA MET A 133 5.24 -5.19 17.00
C MET A 133 5.58 -6.08 15.80
N TYR A 134 5.44 -5.56 14.58
CA TYR A 134 5.79 -6.28 13.36
C TYR A 134 7.26 -6.66 13.27
N ARG A 135 8.20 -5.80 13.69
CA ARG A 135 9.63 -6.16 13.76
C ARG A 135 9.88 -7.37 14.65
N SER A 136 9.33 -7.36 15.86
CA SER A 136 9.47 -8.49 16.78
C SER A 136 8.76 -9.77 16.29
N LEU A 137 7.62 -9.64 15.58
CA LEU A 137 6.97 -10.78 14.92
C LEU A 137 7.83 -11.32 13.77
N HIS A 138 8.50 -10.44 13.03
CA HIS A 138 9.40 -10.78 11.93
C HIS A 138 10.68 -11.47 12.40
N GLU A 139 11.28 -11.00 13.49
CA GLU A 139 12.42 -11.67 14.13
C GLU A 139 12.07 -13.11 14.55
N SER A 140 10.84 -13.34 15.01
CA SER A 140 10.38 -14.66 15.47
C SER A 140 9.98 -15.60 14.32
N ASN A 141 9.36 -15.05 13.27
CA ASN A 141 8.95 -15.81 12.09
C ASN A 141 8.96 -14.91 10.84
N PRO A 142 10.11 -14.81 10.14
CA PRO A 142 10.30 -13.90 9.01
C PRO A 142 9.31 -14.12 7.87
N THR A 143 8.97 -15.38 7.60
CA THR A 143 8.09 -15.76 6.48
C THR A 143 6.66 -15.27 6.67
N SER A 144 6.15 -15.30 7.91
CA SER A 144 4.74 -15.04 8.20
C SER A 144 4.36 -13.57 8.35
N SER A 145 5.32 -12.68 8.58
CA SER A 145 5.09 -11.27 8.93
C SER A 145 5.87 -10.28 8.07
N GLY A 146 6.62 -10.80 7.08
CA GLY A 146 7.46 -9.98 6.22
C GLY A 146 6.67 -9.00 5.36
N LYS A 147 5.54 -9.44 4.78
CA LYS A 147 4.69 -8.57 3.94
C LYS A 147 4.02 -7.47 4.75
N GLU A 148 3.57 -7.80 5.97
CA GLU A 148 2.89 -6.88 6.86
C GLU A 148 3.83 -5.80 7.38
N LEU A 149 5.07 -6.18 7.74
CA LEU A 149 6.11 -5.23 8.12
C LEU A 149 6.53 -4.34 6.95
N GLU A 150 6.76 -4.92 5.76
CA GLU A 150 7.06 -4.19 4.52
C GLU A 150 5.99 -3.11 4.26
N TYR A 151 4.72 -3.51 4.25
CA TYR A 151 3.60 -2.60 4.03
C TYR A 151 3.54 -1.52 5.12
N ALA A 152 3.72 -1.89 6.40
CA ALA A 152 3.71 -0.93 7.49
C ALA A 152 4.81 0.14 7.32
N LEU A 153 6.03 -0.28 6.98
CA LEU A 153 7.17 0.61 6.77
C LEU A 153 6.94 1.58 5.60
N GLN A 154 6.48 1.09 4.45
CA GLN A 154 6.19 1.95 3.28
C GLN A 154 5.10 2.99 3.61
N HIS A 155 4.02 2.57 4.28
CA HIS A 155 2.94 3.47 4.67
C HIS A 155 3.36 4.49 5.75
N TYR A 156 4.28 4.12 6.63
CA TYR A 156 4.85 5.03 7.61
C TYR A 156 5.78 6.05 6.93
N ALA A 157 6.65 5.61 6.02
CA ALA A 157 7.52 6.46 5.22
C ALA A 157 6.74 7.53 4.43
N ARG A 158 5.65 7.15 3.74
CA ARG A 158 4.78 8.10 3.03
C ARG A 158 4.22 9.19 3.96
N ARG A 159 3.85 8.83 5.19
CA ARG A 159 3.31 9.78 6.18
C ARG A 159 4.40 10.68 6.76
N LEU A 160 5.59 10.15 7.02
CA LEU A 160 6.75 10.94 7.45
C LEU A 160 7.12 11.98 6.39
N ARG A 161 7.16 11.58 5.11
CA ARG A 161 7.41 12.49 3.99
C ARG A 161 6.42 13.64 3.93
N ARG A 162 5.12 13.38 4.10
CA ARG A 162 4.08 14.44 4.14
C ARG A 162 4.27 15.45 5.28
N ARG A 163 5.08 15.12 6.30
CA ARG A 163 5.43 16.01 7.41
C ARG A 163 6.81 16.65 7.26
N GLY A 164 7.48 16.48 6.13
CA GLY A 164 8.84 17.01 5.91
C GLY A 164 9.94 16.22 6.63
N LYS A 165 9.63 15.06 7.22
CA LYS A 165 10.62 14.19 7.87
C LYS A 165 11.28 13.28 6.84
N HIS A 166 12.02 13.88 5.90
CA HIS A 166 12.54 13.19 4.72
C HIS A 166 13.52 12.06 5.05
N ASP A 167 14.48 12.28 5.94
CA ASP A 167 15.48 11.27 6.31
C ASP A 167 14.86 10.07 7.03
N GLU A 168 13.96 10.32 7.98
CA GLU A 168 13.22 9.25 8.67
C GLU A 168 12.36 8.46 7.67
N ALA A 169 11.75 9.15 6.70
CA ALA A 169 10.95 8.52 5.66
C ALA A 169 11.79 7.61 4.76
N LEU A 170 12.96 8.08 4.32
CA LEU A 170 13.87 7.31 3.49
C LEU A 170 14.37 6.07 4.22
N LYS A 171 14.81 6.18 5.48
CA LYS A 171 15.25 5.03 6.29
C LYS A 171 14.16 3.96 6.42
N ALA A 172 12.93 4.37 6.73
CA ALA A 172 11.81 3.43 6.84
C ALA A 172 11.48 2.79 5.48
N PHE A 173 11.55 3.54 4.38
CA PHE A 173 11.29 3.00 3.04
C PHE A 173 12.39 2.04 2.59
N GLU A 174 13.66 2.35 2.84
CA GLU A 174 14.83 1.51 2.53
C GLU A 174 14.76 0.14 3.24
N GLU A 175 14.31 0.11 4.50
CA GLU A 175 14.08 -1.13 5.24
C GLU A 175 13.00 -1.99 4.54
N GLY A 176 11.84 -1.41 4.23
CA GLY A 176 10.78 -2.13 3.51
C GLY A 176 11.20 -2.58 2.10
N LEU A 177 11.95 -1.76 1.37
CA LEU A 177 12.45 -2.09 0.04
C LEU A 177 13.44 -3.26 0.08
N THR A 178 14.26 -3.37 1.12
CA THR A 178 15.17 -4.51 1.34
C THR A 178 14.39 -5.82 1.49
N MET A 179 13.27 -5.78 2.22
CA MET A 179 12.37 -6.93 2.35
C MET A 179 11.71 -7.28 1.01
N CYS A 180 11.25 -6.27 0.27
CA CYS A 180 10.65 -6.44 -1.06
C CYS A 180 11.63 -7.10 -2.05
N ARG A 181 12.90 -6.64 -2.08
CA ARG A 181 13.97 -7.24 -2.90
C ARG A 181 14.25 -8.69 -2.51
N SER A 182 14.30 -9.00 -1.22
CA SER A 182 14.52 -10.35 -0.72
C SER A 182 13.38 -11.30 -1.12
N ARG A 183 12.13 -10.83 -1.03
CA ARG A 183 10.94 -11.53 -1.50
C ARG A 183 10.98 -11.76 -3.01
N ASN A 184 11.33 -10.73 -3.79
CA ASN A 184 11.45 -10.84 -5.24
C ASN A 184 12.53 -11.85 -5.67
N LYS A 185 13.65 -11.92 -4.95
CA LYS A 185 14.68 -12.94 -5.22
C LYS A 185 14.17 -14.37 -5.01
N ALA A 186 13.28 -14.57 -4.04
CA ALA A 186 12.70 -15.88 -3.75
C ALA A 186 11.54 -16.24 -4.71
N GLN A 187 10.74 -15.25 -5.12
CA GLN A 187 9.56 -15.43 -5.95
C GLN A 187 9.43 -14.27 -6.97
N PRO A 188 10.25 -14.28 -8.05
CA PRO A 188 10.30 -13.17 -9.01
C PRO A 188 8.95 -12.92 -9.68
N GLU A 189 8.32 -13.96 -10.22
CA GLU A 189 7.05 -13.84 -10.97
C GLU A 189 5.93 -13.23 -10.13
N ALA A 190 5.88 -13.54 -8.84
CA ALA A 190 4.82 -13.09 -7.93
C ALA A 190 5.10 -11.73 -7.25
N SER A 191 6.30 -11.17 -7.38
CA SER A 191 6.71 -9.99 -6.60
C SER A 191 7.37 -8.88 -7.44
N GLN A 192 7.67 -9.13 -8.71
CA GLN A 192 8.31 -8.17 -9.61
C GLN A 192 7.53 -6.85 -9.73
N GLU A 193 6.20 -6.92 -9.82
CA GLU A 193 5.35 -5.74 -9.93
C GLU A 193 5.39 -4.88 -8.66
N ASP A 194 5.30 -5.53 -7.49
CA ASP A 194 5.40 -4.86 -6.20
C ASP A 194 6.77 -4.19 -6.03
N LEU A 195 7.84 -4.86 -6.44
CA LEU A 195 9.20 -4.32 -6.37
C LEU A 195 9.35 -3.11 -7.29
N ALA A 196 8.89 -3.19 -8.53
CA ALA A 196 8.96 -2.07 -9.49
C ALA A 196 8.19 -0.85 -8.96
N ARG A 197 6.97 -1.05 -8.43
CA ARG A 197 6.17 0.01 -7.81
C ARG A 197 6.88 0.63 -6.60
N ALA A 198 7.47 -0.19 -5.73
CA ALA A 198 8.23 0.29 -4.58
C ALA A 198 9.47 1.10 -5.00
N LEU A 199 10.20 0.66 -6.03
CA LEU A 199 11.37 1.36 -6.58
C LEU A 199 10.98 2.71 -7.21
N HIS A 200 9.87 2.78 -7.94
CA HIS A 200 9.34 4.03 -8.48
C HIS A 200 9.05 5.04 -7.35
N GLU A 201 8.34 4.61 -6.30
CA GLU A 201 8.06 5.45 -5.14
C GLU A 201 9.33 5.89 -4.42
N PHE A 202 10.29 4.98 -4.23
CA PHE A 202 11.56 5.28 -3.58
C PHE A 202 12.37 6.32 -4.37
N SER A 203 12.43 6.19 -5.70
CA SER A 203 13.05 7.17 -6.57
C SER A 203 12.41 8.55 -6.41
N ALA A 204 11.08 8.63 -6.41
CA ALA A 204 10.37 9.89 -6.19
C ALA A 204 10.68 10.49 -4.80
N MET A 205 10.82 9.66 -3.76
CA MET A 205 11.19 10.11 -2.42
C MET A 205 12.62 10.64 -2.36
N LEU A 206 13.58 9.95 -2.99
CA LEU A 206 14.99 10.36 -3.07
C LEU A 206 15.14 11.67 -3.84
N ARG A 207 14.40 11.85 -4.94
CA ARG A 207 14.35 13.09 -5.70
C ARG A 207 13.87 14.28 -4.85
N HIS A 208 12.85 14.07 -4.03
CA HIS A 208 12.36 15.11 -3.11
C HIS A 208 13.30 15.41 -1.94
N ALA A 209 14.33 14.58 -1.73
CA ALA A 209 15.38 14.78 -0.76
C ALA A 209 16.72 15.17 -1.43
N ASP A 210 16.67 15.65 -2.67
CA ASP A 210 17.82 16.08 -3.46
C ASP A 210 18.92 15.02 -3.65
N ARG A 211 18.56 13.72 -3.52
CA ARG A 211 19.44 12.56 -3.76
C ARG A 211 19.30 12.04 -5.19
N GLU A 212 19.56 12.88 -6.18
CA GLU A 212 19.28 12.62 -7.61
C GLU A 212 19.98 11.37 -8.16
N VAL A 213 21.24 11.15 -7.81
CA VAL A 213 22.00 9.98 -8.26
C VAL A 213 21.37 8.68 -7.76
N ASP A 214 20.93 8.65 -6.49
CA ASP A 214 20.28 7.48 -5.92
C ASP A 214 18.87 7.31 -6.48
N ALA A 215 18.15 8.41 -6.70
CA ALA A 215 16.84 8.40 -7.35
C ALA A 215 16.93 7.81 -8.76
N LEU A 216 17.98 8.15 -9.51
CA LEU A 216 18.21 7.64 -10.85
C LEU A 216 18.49 6.14 -10.85
N LYS A 217 19.34 5.65 -9.93
CA LYS A 217 19.58 4.20 -9.78
C LYS A 217 18.29 3.43 -9.49
N ALA A 218 17.45 3.95 -8.58
CA ALA A 218 16.20 3.31 -8.22
C ALA A 218 15.21 3.26 -9.40
N ILE A 219 15.10 4.33 -10.20
CA ILE A 219 14.19 4.34 -11.35
C ILE A 219 14.71 3.51 -12.52
N GLU A 220 16.03 3.38 -12.68
CA GLU A 220 16.64 2.48 -13.68
C GLU A 220 16.30 1.01 -13.39
N GLU A 221 16.38 0.58 -12.12
CA GLU A 221 15.97 -0.77 -11.69
C GLU A 221 14.47 -1.00 -11.91
N CYS A 222 13.65 0.02 -11.62
CA CYS A 222 12.21 0.00 -11.87
C CYS A 222 11.87 -0.18 -13.36
N VAL A 223 12.43 0.66 -14.23
CA VAL A 223 12.21 0.60 -15.69
C VAL A 223 12.66 -0.76 -16.24
N THR A 224 13.82 -1.26 -15.80
CA THR A 224 14.31 -2.58 -16.22
C THR A 224 13.32 -3.69 -15.87
N THR A 225 12.75 -3.63 -14.66
CA THR A 225 11.75 -4.60 -14.20
C THR A 225 10.47 -4.52 -15.04
N TYR A 226 9.92 -3.31 -15.24
CA TYR A 226 8.71 -3.13 -16.03
C TYR A 226 8.91 -3.48 -17.52
N ARG A 227 10.08 -3.24 -18.11
CA ARG A 227 10.41 -3.67 -19.48
C ARG A 227 10.39 -5.19 -19.59
N ALA A 228 11.09 -5.88 -18.68
CA ALA A 228 11.11 -7.36 -18.68
C ALA A 228 9.70 -7.95 -18.52
N MET A 229 8.86 -7.37 -17.66
CA MET A 229 7.47 -7.78 -17.49
C MET A 229 6.64 -7.57 -18.78
N HIS A 230 6.78 -6.40 -19.42
CA HIS A 230 6.07 -6.08 -20.66
C HIS A 230 6.49 -6.99 -21.81
N GLU A 231 7.78 -7.30 -21.94
CA GLU A 231 8.30 -8.25 -22.93
C GLU A 231 7.77 -9.67 -22.70
N ALA A 232 7.70 -10.11 -21.44
CA ALA A 232 7.16 -11.43 -21.09
C ALA A 232 5.64 -11.52 -21.29
N GLN A 233 4.92 -10.41 -21.14
CA GLN A 233 3.46 -10.37 -21.18
C GLN A 233 2.95 -9.12 -21.91
N GLN A 234 2.95 -9.19 -23.25
CA GLN A 234 2.60 -8.11 -24.18
C GLN A 234 1.18 -7.52 -24.01
N SER A 235 0.34 -8.12 -23.15
CA SER A 235 -1.01 -7.63 -22.83
C SER A 235 -1.08 -6.78 -21.54
N MET A 236 0.05 -6.49 -20.90
CA MET A 236 0.10 -5.67 -19.68
C MET A 236 -0.08 -4.18 -19.97
N ASP A 237 -0.72 -3.47 -19.03
CA ASP A 237 -0.86 -2.01 -19.07
C ASP A 237 0.53 -1.33 -19.06
N THR A 238 0.79 -0.51 -20.07
CA THR A 238 2.05 0.24 -20.23
C THR A 238 2.13 1.47 -19.31
N SER A 239 1.04 1.84 -18.61
CA SER A 239 0.97 3.07 -17.82
C SER A 239 2.05 3.15 -16.72
N SER A 240 2.37 2.02 -16.09
CA SER A 240 3.38 1.97 -15.02
C SER A 240 4.80 2.14 -15.57
N LEU A 241 5.12 1.47 -16.68
CA LEU A 241 6.39 1.67 -17.38
C LEU A 241 6.55 3.13 -17.84
N ARG A 242 5.48 3.70 -18.39
CA ARG A 242 5.43 5.08 -18.87
C ARG A 242 5.71 6.09 -17.76
N GLN A 243 5.06 5.93 -16.60
CA GLN A 243 5.33 6.76 -15.42
C GLN A 243 6.79 6.66 -14.96
N ALA A 244 7.37 5.46 -15.00
CA ALA A 244 8.76 5.25 -14.65
C ALA A 244 9.74 5.91 -15.64
N LEU A 245 9.50 5.78 -16.96
CA LEU A 245 10.27 6.44 -18.00
C LEU A 245 10.21 7.97 -17.87
N LYS A 246 9.02 8.51 -17.58
CA LYS A 246 8.83 9.95 -17.34
C LYS A 246 9.67 10.46 -16.18
N LEU A 247 9.69 9.73 -15.06
CA LEU A 247 10.51 10.10 -13.91
C LEU A 247 12.01 9.98 -14.21
N LYS A 248 12.42 8.94 -14.96
CA LYS A 248 13.81 8.75 -15.40
C LYS A 248 14.28 9.88 -16.31
N ALA A 249 13.49 10.23 -17.33
CA ALA A 249 13.75 11.35 -18.22
C ALA A 249 13.90 12.67 -17.44
N PHE A 250 12.97 12.94 -16.52
CA PHE A 250 13.05 14.13 -15.66
C PHE A 250 14.38 14.20 -14.88
N LEU A 251 14.78 13.09 -14.24
CA LEU A 251 16.02 13.03 -13.47
C LEU A 251 17.26 13.22 -14.36
N LEU A 252 17.30 12.57 -15.52
CA LEU A 252 18.40 12.73 -16.49
C LEU A 252 18.52 14.17 -16.99
N GLY A 253 17.41 14.82 -17.31
CA GLY A 253 17.38 16.22 -17.71
C GLY A 253 17.89 17.15 -16.61
N HIS A 254 17.47 16.94 -15.36
CA HIS A 254 17.93 17.74 -14.22
C HIS A 254 19.45 17.61 -13.98
N MET A 255 20.00 16.41 -14.24
CA MET A 255 21.44 16.13 -14.18
C MET A 255 22.23 16.59 -15.43
N GLY A 256 21.57 17.21 -16.42
CA GLY A 256 22.21 17.67 -17.66
C GLY A 256 22.49 16.57 -18.70
N ARG A 257 21.99 15.35 -18.50
CA ARG A 257 22.10 14.21 -19.43
C ARG A 257 20.98 14.25 -20.48
N TRP A 258 20.92 15.35 -21.23
CA TRP A 258 19.79 15.69 -22.11
C TRP A 258 19.51 14.65 -23.19
N ARG A 259 20.56 14.12 -23.85
CA ARG A 259 20.38 13.10 -24.90
C ARG A 259 19.73 11.83 -24.36
N GLU A 260 20.13 11.41 -23.17
CA GLU A 260 19.56 10.22 -22.53
C GLU A 260 18.13 10.50 -22.06
N SER A 261 17.87 11.70 -21.54
CA SER A 261 16.51 12.15 -21.22
C SER A 261 15.57 12.11 -22.44
N GLU A 262 16.04 12.53 -23.61
CA GLU A 262 15.25 12.52 -24.85
C GLU A 262 14.91 11.10 -25.29
N VAL A 263 15.84 10.15 -25.16
CA VAL A 263 15.60 8.74 -25.48
C VAL A 263 14.50 8.16 -24.61
N GLU A 264 14.56 8.36 -23.30
CA GLU A 264 13.54 7.83 -22.38
C GLU A 264 12.18 8.52 -22.58
N ALA A 265 12.16 9.83 -22.87
CA ALA A 265 10.93 10.57 -23.17
C ALA A 265 10.30 10.14 -24.50
N HIS A 266 11.12 9.78 -25.49
CA HIS A 266 10.63 9.25 -26.76
C HIS A 266 9.98 7.88 -26.57
N GLU A 267 10.64 6.96 -25.86
CA GLU A 267 10.06 5.65 -25.53
C GLU A 267 8.74 5.79 -24.77
N GLU A 268 8.67 6.71 -23.81
CA GLU A 268 7.46 7.06 -23.07
C GLU A 268 6.29 7.43 -23.99
N SER A 269 6.54 8.27 -25.02
CA SER A 269 5.53 8.68 -26.00
C SER A 269 5.06 7.54 -26.91
N VAL A 270 5.99 6.65 -27.31
CA VAL A 270 5.67 5.52 -28.21
C VAL A 270 4.75 4.52 -27.52
N LEU A 271 4.81 4.41 -26.19
CA LEU A 271 3.94 3.55 -25.40
C LEU A 271 2.50 4.10 -25.22
N ASP A 272 2.21 5.34 -25.64
CA ASP A 272 0.86 5.92 -25.71
C ASP A 272 0.73 7.00 -26.80
N PRO A 273 0.53 6.58 -28.07
CA PRO A 273 0.43 7.53 -29.19
C PRO A 273 -0.81 8.45 -29.10
N ALA A 274 -1.81 8.14 -28.26
CA ALA A 274 -3.01 8.97 -28.09
C ALA A 274 -2.79 10.17 -27.15
N ALA A 275 -1.78 10.14 -26.27
CA ALA A 275 -1.47 11.25 -25.36
C ALA A 275 -0.82 12.45 -26.07
N ASP A 276 -0.12 12.21 -27.19
CA ASP A 276 0.55 13.24 -27.98
C ASP A 276 -0.41 14.06 -28.86
N GLU A 277 -1.58 13.51 -29.24
CA GLU A 277 -2.61 14.25 -29.99
C GLU A 277 -3.24 15.41 -29.19
N HIS A 278 -3.08 15.42 -27.87
CA HIS A 278 -3.60 16.46 -26.98
C HIS A 278 -2.51 17.42 -26.44
N GLY A 279 -1.25 17.29 -26.87
CA GLY A 279 -0.18 18.24 -26.52
C GLY A 279 0.20 18.29 -25.04
N VAL A 280 -0.15 17.25 -24.26
CA VAL A 280 0.08 17.18 -22.81
C VAL A 280 1.38 16.42 -22.45
N GLY A 281 2.05 15.83 -23.44
CA GLY A 281 3.31 15.11 -23.31
C GLY A 281 4.53 16.02 -23.11
N LEU A 282 5.54 15.53 -22.38
CA LEU A 282 6.81 16.26 -22.16
C LEU A 282 7.52 16.57 -23.49
N SER A 283 7.28 15.79 -24.54
CA SER A 283 7.76 16.03 -25.91
C SER A 283 7.42 17.44 -26.42
N GLY A 284 6.18 17.92 -26.21
CA GLY A 284 5.76 19.27 -26.59
C GLY A 284 6.42 20.38 -25.75
N ALA A 285 6.66 20.13 -24.47
CA ALA A 285 7.34 21.08 -23.58
C ALA A 285 8.85 21.17 -23.88
N PHE A 286 9.50 20.06 -24.25
CA PHE A 286 10.89 20.04 -24.69
C PHE A 286 11.07 20.70 -26.07
N ALA A 287 10.14 20.48 -27.01
CA ALA A 287 10.13 21.20 -28.29
C ALA A 287 10.02 22.73 -28.08
N ALA A 288 9.17 23.19 -27.16
CA ALA A 288 9.04 24.61 -26.82
C ALA A 288 10.31 25.20 -26.18
N MET A 289 11.01 24.46 -25.32
CA MET A 289 12.28 24.91 -24.72
C MET A 289 13.46 24.88 -25.71
N ALA A 290 13.50 23.91 -26.63
CA ALA A 290 14.52 23.83 -27.67
C ALA A 290 14.37 24.97 -28.69
N PHE A 291 13.14 25.25 -29.16
CA PHE A 291 12.85 26.37 -30.07
C PHE A 291 13.03 27.75 -29.42
N GLY A 292 12.76 27.87 -28.11
CA GLY A 292 12.98 29.13 -27.37
C GLY A 292 14.45 29.53 -27.23
N ARG A 293 15.39 28.59 -27.37
CA ARG A 293 16.84 28.87 -27.25
C ARG A 293 17.55 29.08 -28.59
N THR A 294 17.05 28.54 -29.70
CA THR A 294 17.57 28.84 -31.04
C THR A 294 17.25 30.26 -31.50
N MET A 295 16.12 30.85 -31.06
CA MET A 295 15.76 32.25 -31.39
C MET A 295 16.45 33.33 -30.54
N ARG A 296 17.24 32.97 -29.51
CA ARG A 296 18.06 33.92 -28.71
C ARG A 296 19.54 33.94 -29.10
N ARG A 297 19.90 33.26 -30.19
CA ARG A 297 21.22 33.33 -30.83
C ARG A 297 21.06 33.60 -32.33
N CYS A 298 20.40 34.70 -32.66
CA CYS A 298 20.60 35.45 -33.90
C CYS A 298 20.66 36.93 -33.54
#